data_AF-A0A1Y4WS20-F1
#
_entry.id   AF-A0A1Y4WS20-F1
#
_cell.length_a   1.000
_cell.length_b   1.000
_cell.length_c   1.000
_cell.angle_alpha   90.00
_cell.angle_beta   90.00
_cell.angle_gamma   90.00
#
_symmetry.space_group_name_H-M   'P 1'
#
loop_
_entity.id
_entity.type
_entity.pdbx_description
1 polymer ?
#
loop_
_entity_poly.entity_id
_entity_poly.type
_entity_poly.pdbx_seq_one_letter_code
_entity_poly.pdbx_strand_id
1 'polypeptide(L)'
;MGENRHKHTVWMDDAVWDQVESHYQRDNCSTRNEFIEKAIRFYSGYLDAESADAYLPRVLADVLEGKLNAFGKRMGHLLFKLSVDQNLMGNILAADIEIDPDQLRKARVRCVKEVKETNGEISFEDAVRYQQEAE
;
A
#
# COMPACT_ATOMS: atom_id res chain seq x y z
N MET A 1 -15.25 -18.38 21.18
CA MET A 1 -16.06 -17.25 20.65
C MET A 1 -16.94 -17.82 19.57
N GLY A 2 -18.25 -17.94 19.84
CA GLY A 2 -19.17 -18.69 18.98
C GLY A 2 -19.35 -18.06 17.61
N GLU A 3 -19.38 -18.88 16.57
CA GLU A 3 -19.71 -18.45 15.22
C GLU A 3 -21.18 -18.01 15.18
N ASN A 4 -21.42 -16.69 15.25
CA ASN A 4 -22.74 -16.08 15.05
C ASN A 4 -23.13 -16.10 13.56
N ARG A 5 -23.08 -17.28 12.92
CA ARG A 5 -23.50 -17.50 11.53
C ARG A 5 -24.51 -18.62 11.49
N HIS A 6 -25.72 -18.29 11.04
CA HIS A 6 -26.80 -19.25 10.86
C HIS A 6 -27.12 -19.40 9.38
N LYS A 7 -27.53 -20.61 8.97
CA LYS A 7 -27.94 -20.85 7.59
C LYS A 7 -29.31 -20.20 7.35
N HIS A 8 -29.37 -19.31 6.38
CA HIS A 8 -30.60 -18.70 5.88
C HIS A 8 -30.86 -19.23 4.46
N THR A 9 -32.09 -19.63 4.16
CA THR A 9 -32.50 -20.06 2.82
C THR A 9 -33.31 -18.95 2.17
N VAL A 10 -32.92 -18.56 0.96
CA VAL A 10 -33.60 -17.55 0.14
C VAL A 10 -33.87 -18.14 -1.25
N TRP A 11 -34.99 -17.74 -1.84
CA TRP A 11 -35.30 -18.02 -3.24
C TRP A 11 -34.89 -16.81 -4.08
N MET A 12 -34.24 -17.03 -5.22
CA MET A 12 -33.89 -15.99 -6.16
C MET A 12 -33.98 -16.50 -7.59
N ASP A 13 -34.20 -15.59 -8.53
CA ASP A 13 -34.23 -15.92 -9.95
C ASP A 13 -32.86 -16.40 -10.43
N ASP A 14 -32.86 -17.37 -11.36
CA ASP A 14 -31.63 -17.95 -11.93
C ASP A 14 -30.71 -16.86 -12.52
N ALA A 15 -31.29 -15.85 -13.17
CA ALA A 15 -30.54 -14.73 -13.73
C ALA A 15 -29.76 -13.92 -12.67
N VAL A 16 -30.29 -13.80 -11.45
CA VAL A 16 -29.61 -13.13 -10.33
C VAL A 16 -28.52 -14.04 -9.75
N TRP A 17 -28.78 -15.34 -9.67
CA TRP A 17 -27.78 -16.30 -9.24
C TRP A 17 -26.58 -16.38 -10.21
N ASP A 18 -26.84 -16.31 -11.52
CA ASP A 18 -25.80 -16.24 -12.55
C ASP A 18 -24.90 -15.00 -12.40
N GLN A 19 -25.46 -13.87 -11.95
CA GLN A 19 -24.66 -12.70 -11.59
C GLN A 19 -23.75 -12.99 -10.38
N VAL A 20 -24.27 -13.64 -9.34
CA VAL A 20 -23.44 -14.03 -8.19
C VAL A 20 -22.27 -14.93 -8.63
N GLU A 21 -22.54 -15.95 -9.43
CA GLU A 21 -21.52 -16.88 -9.95
C GLU A 21 -20.45 -16.16 -10.79
N SER A 22 -20.87 -15.27 -11.67
CA SER A 22 -19.96 -14.57 -12.58
C SER A 22 -19.13 -13.48 -11.89
N HIS A 23 -19.62 -12.88 -10.81
CA HIS A 23 -18.98 -11.73 -10.16
C HIS A 23 -18.18 -12.08 -8.90
N TYR A 24 -18.53 -13.11 -8.12
CA TYR A 24 -17.91 -13.28 -6.79
C TYR A 24 -16.39 -13.44 -6.84
N GLN A 25 -15.85 -14.25 -7.77
CA GLN A 25 -14.40 -14.41 -7.92
C GLN A 25 -13.73 -13.16 -8.49
N ARG A 26 -14.43 -12.42 -9.38
CA ARG A 26 -13.93 -11.17 -9.97
C ARG A 26 -13.80 -10.07 -8.92
N ASP A 27 -14.68 -10.06 -7.92
CA ASP A 27 -14.60 -9.18 -6.74
C ASP A 27 -13.60 -9.68 -5.68
N ASN A 28 -12.80 -10.72 -5.98
CA ASN A 28 -11.86 -11.34 -5.06
C ASN A 28 -12.53 -11.85 -3.76
N CYS A 29 -13.81 -12.25 -3.84
CA CYS A 29 -14.47 -12.97 -2.76
C CYS A 29 -14.07 -14.45 -2.79
N SER A 30 -13.84 -15.01 -1.61
CA SER A 30 -13.51 -16.42 -1.42
C SER A 30 -14.73 -17.33 -1.59
N THR A 31 -15.93 -16.82 -1.31
CA THR A 31 -17.19 -17.57 -1.39
C THR A 31 -18.32 -16.71 -1.96
N ARG A 32 -19.35 -17.37 -2.51
CA ARG A 32 -20.60 -16.71 -2.93
C ARG A 32 -21.29 -16.01 -1.77
N ASN A 33 -21.25 -16.61 -0.57
CA ASN A 33 -21.80 -16.02 0.64
C ASN A 33 -21.11 -14.70 1.00
N GLU A 34 -19.78 -14.61 0.85
CA GLU A 34 -19.06 -13.35 1.07
C GLU A 34 -19.54 -12.24 0.12
N PHE A 35 -19.73 -12.58 -1.15
CA PHE A 35 -20.26 -11.63 -2.14
C PHE A 35 -21.70 -11.19 -1.82
N ILE A 36 -22.57 -12.14 -1.48
CA ILE A 36 -23.97 -11.86 -1.10
C ILE A 36 -24.02 -11.01 0.19
N GLU A 37 -23.21 -11.32 1.20
CA GLU A 37 -23.12 -10.53 2.43
C GLU A 37 -22.66 -9.09 2.15
N LYS A 38 -21.68 -8.89 1.24
CA LYS A 38 -21.26 -7.55 0.80
C LYS A 38 -22.38 -6.81 0.09
N ALA A 39 -23.10 -7.47 -0.82
CA ALA A 39 -24.20 -6.86 -1.57
C ALA A 39 -25.37 -6.45 -0.65
N ILE A 40 -25.73 -7.30 0.32
CA ILE A 40 -26.78 -6.99 1.30
C ILE A 40 -26.35 -5.79 2.16
N ARG A 41 -25.13 -5.80 2.70
CA ARG A 41 -24.61 -4.66 3.47
C ARG A 41 -24.57 -3.38 2.65
N PHE A 42 -24.23 -3.50 1.36
CA PHE A 42 -24.26 -2.38 0.44
C PHE A 42 -25.65 -1.76 0.33
N TYR A 43 -26.65 -2.58 0.02
CA TYR A 43 -28.01 -2.09 -0.18
C TYR A 43 -28.69 -1.66 1.13
N SER A 44 -28.45 -2.36 2.24
CA SER A 44 -28.93 -1.95 3.57
C SER A 44 -28.34 -0.59 3.97
N GLY A 45 -27.04 -0.38 3.79
CA GLY A 45 -26.44 0.93 4.06
C GLY A 45 -26.95 2.04 3.13
N TYR A 46 -27.22 1.71 1.86
CA TYR A 46 -27.89 2.62 0.93
C TYR A 46 -29.29 3.03 1.42
N LEU A 47 -30.08 2.08 1.94
CA LEU A 47 -31.41 2.36 2.49
C LEU A 47 -31.32 3.16 3.81
N ASP A 48 -30.42 2.78 4.72
CA ASP A 48 -30.24 3.43 6.03
C ASP A 48 -29.76 4.89 5.91
N ALA A 49 -29.10 5.24 4.80
CA ALA A 49 -28.62 6.59 4.54
C ALA A 49 -29.71 7.55 4.03
N GLU A 50 -30.92 7.06 3.70
CA GLU A 50 -32.08 7.73 3.06
C GLU A 50 -31.78 8.59 1.81
N SER A 51 -30.52 8.82 1.47
CA SER A 51 -30.00 9.55 0.31
C SER A 51 -28.72 8.87 -0.19
N ALA A 52 -28.69 8.57 -1.48
CA ALA A 52 -27.53 7.99 -2.16
C ALA A 52 -26.25 8.83 -1.98
N ASP A 53 -26.44 10.16 -1.83
CA ASP A 53 -25.37 11.14 -1.69
C ASP A 53 -24.57 10.99 -0.38
N ALA A 54 -25.17 10.46 0.69
CA ALA A 54 -24.47 10.25 1.96
C ALA A 54 -23.79 8.87 2.06
N TYR A 55 -24.32 7.87 1.34
CA TYR A 55 -23.84 6.49 1.43
C TYR A 55 -22.54 6.25 0.65
N LEU A 56 -22.51 6.68 -0.61
CA LEU A 56 -21.40 6.40 -1.52
C LEU A 56 -20.06 7.01 -1.03
N PRO A 57 -20.00 8.27 -0.55
CA PRO A 57 -18.76 8.82 0.00
C PRO A 57 -18.23 8.05 1.21
N ARG A 58 -19.11 7.54 2.07
CA ARG A 58 -18.72 6.77 3.26
C ARG A 58 -18.10 5.43 2.90
N VAL A 59 -18.74 4.66 2.02
CA VAL A 59 -18.20 3.37 1.56
C VAL A 59 -16.86 3.58 0.85
N LEU A 60 -16.75 4.62 0.03
CA LEU A 60 -15.49 4.93 -0.64
C LEU A 60 -14.38 5.29 0.36
N ALA A 61 -14.69 6.08 1.40
CA ALA A 61 -13.75 6.39 2.47
C ALA A 61 -13.28 5.13 3.20
N ASP A 62 -14.19 4.25 3.59
CA ASP A 62 -13.85 3.00 4.28
C ASP A 62 -12.96 2.09 3.43
N VAL A 63 -13.27 1.97 2.13
CA VAL A 63 -12.44 1.20 1.18
C VAL A 63 -11.07 1.83 1.00
N LEU A 64 -11.00 3.15 0.82
CA LEU A 64 -9.74 3.88 0.68
C LEU A 64 -8.87 3.74 1.93
N GLU A 65 -9.45 3.92 3.12
CA GLU A 65 -8.76 3.74 4.40
C GLU A 65 -8.20 2.32 4.52
N GLY A 66 -9.00 1.30 4.18
CA GLY A 66 -8.54 -0.09 4.17
C GLY A 66 -7.37 -0.34 3.22
N LYS A 67 -7.42 0.19 1.99
CA LYS A 67 -6.34 0.07 1.01
C LYS A 67 -5.08 0.84 1.42
N LEU A 68 -5.23 2.07 1.92
CA LEU A 68 -4.13 2.91 2.38
C LEU A 68 -3.44 2.31 3.62
N ASN A 69 -4.20 1.73 4.55
CA ASN A 69 -3.63 1.05 5.71
C ASN A 69 -2.80 -0.19 5.30
N ALA A 70 -3.32 -1.01 4.39
CA ALA A 70 -2.58 -2.16 3.87
C ALA A 70 -1.30 -1.73 3.11
N PHE A 71 -1.41 -0.69 2.30
CA PHE A 71 -0.26 -0.10 1.58
C PHE A 71 0.79 0.45 2.57
N GLY A 72 0.37 1.26 3.55
CA GLY A 72 1.23 1.83 4.57
C GLY A 72 1.98 0.77 5.37
N LYS A 73 1.31 -0.32 5.77
CA LYS A 73 1.96 -1.46 6.44
C LYS A 73 3.02 -2.12 5.58
N ARG A 74 2.73 -2.36 4.29
CA ARG A 74 3.68 -2.95 3.35
C ARG A 74 4.88 -2.03 3.11
N MET A 75 4.64 -0.73 2.93
CA MET A 75 5.69 0.28 2.79
C MET A 75 6.57 0.35 4.04
N GLY A 76 5.97 0.37 5.23
CA GLY A 76 6.70 0.36 6.49
C GLY A 76 7.63 -0.84 6.62
N HIS A 77 7.16 -2.05 6.28
CA HIS A 77 8.01 -3.25 6.27
C HIS A 77 9.14 -3.18 5.24
N LEU A 78 8.89 -2.63 4.04
CA LEU A 78 9.92 -2.48 3.02
C LEU A 78 10.98 -1.45 3.43
N LEU A 79 10.56 -0.30 3.95
CA LEU A 79 11.46 0.74 4.45
C LEU A 79 12.30 0.26 5.64
N PHE A 80 11.71 -0.55 6.54
CA PHE A 80 12.46 -1.15 7.64
C PHE A 80 13.57 -2.07 7.12
N LYS A 81 13.25 -3.00 6.21
CA LYS A 81 14.26 -3.89 5.60
C LYS A 81 15.35 -3.10 4.88
N LEU A 82 14.97 -2.11 4.08
CA LEU A 82 15.93 -1.23 3.40
C LEU A 82 16.83 -0.48 4.40
N SER A 83 16.28 0.00 5.52
CA SER A 83 17.05 0.69 6.56
C SER A 83 18.06 -0.25 7.22
N VAL A 84 17.69 -1.52 7.46
CA VAL A 84 18.60 -2.54 7.98
C VAL A 84 19.73 -2.80 6.98
N ASP A 85 19.42 -2.98 5.70
CA ASP A 85 20.43 -3.25 4.66
C ASP A 85 21.37 -2.04 4.48
N GLN A 86 20.84 -0.81 4.49
CA GLN A 86 21.64 0.42 4.43
C GLN A 86 22.54 0.57 5.66
N ASN A 87 22.06 0.25 6.86
CA ASN A 87 22.88 0.31 8.07
C ASN A 87 24.00 -0.74 8.06
N LEU A 88 23.69 -1.96 7.64
CA LEU A 88 24.67 -3.03 7.51
C LEU A 88 25.76 -2.66 6.49
N MET A 89 25.36 -2.21 5.30
CA MET A 89 26.29 -1.74 4.26
C MET A 89 27.17 -0.60 4.76
N GLY A 90 26.57 0.39 5.45
CA GLY A 90 27.32 1.50 6.03
C GLY A 90 28.37 1.07 7.04
N ASN A 91 28.07 0.09 7.90
CA ASN A 91 29.03 -0.45 8.86
C ASN A 91 30.15 -1.25 8.18
N ILE A 92 29.83 -2.05 7.15
CA ILE A 92 30.83 -2.79 6.38
C ILE A 92 31.79 -1.82 5.68
N LEU A 93 31.25 -0.80 5.00
CA LEU A 93 32.08 0.20 4.31
C LEU A 93 32.96 0.99 5.30
N ALA A 94 32.43 1.37 6.47
CA ALA A 94 33.20 2.07 7.49
C ALA A 94 34.31 1.21 8.12
N ALA A 95 34.18 -0.13 8.08
CA ALA A 95 35.19 -1.05 8.57
C ALA A 95 36.30 -1.32 7.54
N ASP A 96 35.98 -1.27 6.25
CA ASP A 96 36.89 -1.65 5.15
C ASP A 96 37.54 -0.45 4.43
N ILE A 97 36.90 0.72 4.47
CA ILE A 97 37.35 1.93 3.77
C ILE A 97 37.76 3.00 4.78
N GLU A 98 38.94 3.57 4.61
CA GLU A 98 39.35 4.78 5.34
C GLU A 98 38.57 5.98 4.81
N ILE A 99 37.65 6.49 5.63
CA ILE A 99 36.77 7.61 5.26
C ILE A 99 37.17 8.84 6.08
N ASP A 100 37.58 9.92 5.41
CA ASP A 100 37.75 11.23 6.04
C ASP A 100 36.37 11.76 6.51
N PRO A 101 36.17 12.00 7.82
CA PRO A 101 34.92 12.52 8.35
C PRO A 101 34.46 13.84 7.71
N ASP A 102 35.40 14.70 7.29
CA ASP A 102 35.07 15.98 6.65
C ASP A 102 34.56 15.78 5.22
N GLN A 103 35.15 14.86 4.46
CA GLN A 103 34.63 14.47 3.14
C GLN A 103 33.25 13.83 3.25
N LEU A 104 33.05 12.95 4.23
CA LEU A 104 31.75 12.33 4.46
C LEU A 104 30.66 13.37 4.77
N ARG A 105 30.99 14.36 5.61
CA ARG A 105 30.05 15.44 5.95
C ARG A 105 29.71 16.30 4.73
N LYS A 106 30.70 16.65 3.90
CA LYS A 106 30.48 17.38 2.64
C LYS A 106 29.63 16.57 1.66
N ALA A 107 29.93 15.28 1.49
CA ALA A 107 29.15 14.38 0.64
C ALA A 107 27.69 14.30 1.11
N ARG A 108 27.44 14.18 2.42
CA ARG A 108 26.08 14.18 2.96
C ARG A 108 25.31 15.47 2.66
N VAL A 109 25.94 16.63 2.84
CA VAL A 109 25.30 17.93 2.52
C VAL A 109 24.93 18.00 1.04
N ARG A 110 25.83 17.56 0.15
CA ARG A 110 25.56 17.49 -1.29
C ARG A 110 24.39 16.54 -1.59
N CYS A 111 24.40 15.32 -1.07
CA CYS A 111 23.32 14.36 -1.33
C CYS A 111 21.96 14.86 -0.81
N VAL A 112 21.92 15.57 0.32
CA VAL A 112 20.68 16.22 0.80
C VAL A 112 20.22 17.32 -0.15
N LYS A 113 21.15 18.11 -0.70
CA LYS A 113 20.84 19.15 -1.68
C LYS A 113 20.30 18.54 -2.97
N GLU A 114 20.98 17.52 -3.49
CA GLU A 114 20.59 16.78 -4.70
C GLU A 114 19.17 16.22 -4.56
N VAL A 115 18.87 15.48 -3.49
CA VAL A 115 17.53 14.92 -3.26
C VAL A 115 16.45 16.02 -3.21
N LYS A 116 16.77 17.20 -2.67
CA LYS A 116 15.82 18.33 -2.63
C LYS A 116 15.62 18.95 -4.02
N GLU A 117 16.70 19.12 -4.78
CA GLU A 117 16.66 19.75 -6.10
C GLU A 117 16.02 18.85 -7.16
N THR A 118 16.18 17.53 -7.03
CA THR A 118 15.59 16.53 -7.94
C THR A 118 14.26 15.95 -7.45
N ASN A 119 13.72 16.44 -6.32
CA ASN A 119 12.52 15.89 -5.68
C ASN A 119 12.59 14.36 -5.44
N GLY A 120 13.79 13.84 -5.18
CA GLY A 120 14.04 12.43 -4.93
C GLY A 120 14.32 11.58 -6.17
N GLU A 121 14.32 12.16 -7.36
CA GLU A 121 14.81 11.49 -8.57
C GLU A 121 16.34 11.48 -8.56
N ILE A 122 16.93 10.35 -8.13
CA ILE A 122 18.38 10.18 -8.03
C ILE A 122 18.83 9.07 -8.99
N SER A 123 19.93 9.32 -9.70
CA SER A 123 20.54 8.37 -10.65
C SER A 123 21.95 7.99 -10.19
N PHE A 124 22.26 6.71 -10.31
CA PHE A 124 23.61 6.23 -10.03
C PHE A 124 24.61 6.71 -11.11
N GLU A 125 24.17 6.79 -12.36
CA GLU A 125 24.96 7.33 -13.48
C GLU A 125 25.35 8.79 -13.25
N ASP A 126 24.43 9.61 -12.73
CA ASP A 126 24.70 10.99 -12.34
C ASP A 126 25.74 11.06 -11.22
N ALA A 127 25.61 10.20 -10.20
CA ALA A 127 26.58 10.12 -9.11
C ALA A 127 27.97 9.68 -9.60
N VAL A 128 28.06 8.71 -10.53
CA VAL A 128 29.32 8.26 -11.13
C VAL A 128 29.99 9.38 -11.92
N ARG A 129 29.24 10.06 -12.80
CA ARG A 129 29.76 11.19 -13.57
C ARG A 129 30.33 12.29 -12.66
N TYR A 130 29.59 12.65 -11.61
CA TYR A 130 30.05 13.64 -10.65
C TYR A 130 31.40 13.25 -10.00
N GLN A 131 31.58 11.98 -9.63
CA GLN A 131 32.82 11.54 -8.99
C GLN A 131 34.00 11.50 -9.98
N GLN A 132 33.75 11.13 -11.24
CA GLN A 132 34.76 11.11 -12.30
C GLN A 132 35.16 12.52 -12.77
N GLU A 133 34.25 13.50 -12.73
CA GLU A 133 34.53 14.90 -13.04
C GLU A 133 35.25 15.64 -11.89
N ALA A 134 35.26 15.06 -10.68
CA ALA A 134 35.89 15.63 -9.49
C ALA A 134 37.36 15.18 -9.28
N GLU A 135 37.83 14.19 -10.06
CA GLU A 135 39.24 13.75 -10.17
C GLU A 135 39.98 14.51 -11.29
#